data_AF-A0A6A5F7H4-F1
#
_entry.id   AF-A0A6A5F7H4-F1
#
_cell.length_a   1.000
_cell.length_b   1.000
_cell.length_c   1.000
_cell.angle_alpha   90.00
_cell.angle_beta   90.00
_cell.angle_gamma   90.00
#
_symmetry.space_group_name_H-M   'P 1'
#
loop_
_entity.id
_entity.type
_entity.pdbx_description
1 polymer ?
#
loop_
_entity_poly.entity_id
_entity_poly.type
_entity_poly.pdbx_seq_one_letter_code
_entity_poly.pdbx_strand_id
1 'polypeptide(L)'
;MGYKVVWLVVPSRKKMDFETTETVRSTPSRHEKSLGLLTMKFVSLLQEAKDGVLDLKVAADSLAVKQKRRIYDITNVLEGVGLIEKKNKNIIQWRGENSGSQTQEVLEHVKVLKAQISELEAQEKELDNQKTWLEENIKHLNYHPITSTYPFLCYLISNGNV
;
A
#
# COMPACT_ATOMS: atom_id res chain seq x y z
N MET A 1 16.71 -19.60 -74.79
CA MET A 1 16.80 -21.01 -74.34
C MET A 1 16.87 -21.02 -72.81
N GLY A 2 15.85 -21.56 -72.13
CA GLY A 2 15.81 -21.70 -70.68
C GLY A 2 14.79 -22.77 -70.34
N TYR A 3 15.27 -23.93 -69.88
CA TYR A 3 14.55 -25.20 -69.92
C TYR A 3 13.95 -25.55 -68.56
N LYS A 4 12.67 -25.97 -68.60
CA LYS A 4 11.99 -27.05 -67.87
C LYS A 4 12.08 -27.17 -66.33
N VAL A 5 10.88 -27.16 -65.75
CA VAL A 5 10.45 -27.63 -64.43
C VAL A 5 10.60 -29.16 -64.32
N VAL A 6 11.11 -29.68 -63.19
CA VAL A 6 10.90 -31.06 -62.75
C VAL A 6 10.66 -31.09 -61.24
N TRP A 7 9.51 -31.66 -60.87
CA TRP A 7 9.13 -32.05 -59.52
C TRP A 7 9.66 -33.46 -59.19
N LEU A 8 9.76 -33.75 -57.88
CA LEU A 8 9.84 -35.06 -57.22
C LEU A 8 11.20 -35.78 -57.22
N VAL A 9 11.86 -35.72 -56.05
CA VAL A 9 12.29 -36.95 -55.35
C VAL A 9 12.05 -36.76 -53.86
N VAL A 10 11.09 -37.51 -53.31
CA VAL A 10 10.93 -37.75 -51.87
C VAL A 10 11.74 -39.02 -51.54
N PRO A 11 12.68 -38.99 -50.60
CA PRO A 11 13.18 -40.22 -49.99
C PRO A 11 12.49 -40.53 -48.64
N SER A 12 12.19 -41.82 -48.51
CA SER A 12 11.36 -42.50 -47.53
C SER A 12 11.94 -42.59 -46.11
N ARG A 13 11.04 -42.65 -45.10
CA ARG A 13 11.32 -42.96 -43.68
C ARG A 13 11.82 -44.39 -43.46
N LYS A 14 12.71 -44.55 -42.46
CA LYS A 14 12.80 -45.61 -41.39
C LYS A 14 14.27 -45.66 -40.90
N LYS A 15 14.66 -45.82 -39.62
CA LYS A 15 14.05 -46.06 -38.30
C LYS A 15 15.01 -45.44 -37.26
N MET A 16 14.54 -45.27 -36.02
CA MET A 16 15.32 -44.84 -34.85
C MET A 16 16.34 -45.88 -34.38
N ASP A 17 17.49 -45.38 -33.96
CA ASP A 17 18.46 -46.01 -33.08
C ASP A 17 18.81 -45.02 -31.95
N PHE A 18 18.78 -45.57 -30.74
CA PHE A 18 18.79 -44.94 -29.43
C PHE A 18 20.20 -45.10 -28.86
N GLU A 19 20.94 -44.02 -28.57
CA GLU A 19 21.56 -43.75 -27.25
C GLU A 19 22.49 -42.52 -27.19
N THR A 20 22.39 -41.86 -26.02
CA THR A 20 23.47 -41.21 -25.24
C THR A 20 24.08 -39.89 -25.73
N THR A 21 23.56 -38.77 -25.21
CA THR A 21 24.23 -37.86 -24.26
C THR A 21 23.40 -36.56 -24.09
N GLU A 22 22.49 -36.54 -23.13
CA GLU A 22 21.89 -35.29 -22.67
C GLU A 22 22.91 -34.49 -21.84
N THR A 23 23.47 -33.44 -22.43
CA THR A 23 23.55 -32.13 -21.77
C THR A 23 23.24 -31.08 -22.83
N VAL A 24 21.94 -30.89 -23.06
CA VAL A 24 21.41 -29.85 -23.93
C VAL A 24 21.93 -28.51 -23.42
N ARG A 25 22.77 -27.84 -24.23
CA ARG A 25 23.03 -26.41 -24.08
C ARG A 25 21.68 -25.73 -24.23
N SER A 26 21.02 -25.44 -23.12
CA SER A 26 19.77 -24.70 -23.08
C SER A 26 20.03 -23.38 -23.80
N THR A 27 19.42 -23.21 -24.96
CA THR A 27 19.33 -21.90 -25.59
C THR A 27 18.75 -20.96 -24.52
N PRO A 28 19.34 -19.77 -24.29
CA PRO A 28 18.87 -18.88 -23.22
C PRO A 28 17.39 -18.63 -23.44
N SER A 29 16.58 -19.22 -22.56
CA SER A 29 15.14 -19.29 -22.75
C SER A 29 14.61 -17.87 -22.76
N ARG A 30 13.71 -17.56 -23.69
CA ARG A 30 13.06 -16.23 -23.78
C ARG A 30 12.55 -15.73 -22.42
N HIS A 31 12.22 -16.66 -21.52
CA HIS A 31 11.79 -16.41 -20.15
C HIS A 31 12.83 -15.67 -19.28
N GLU A 32 14.13 -15.94 -19.44
CA GLU A 32 15.22 -15.33 -18.66
C GLU A 32 15.35 -13.82 -18.92
N LYS A 33 14.83 -13.34 -20.06
CA LYS A 33 14.82 -11.93 -20.47
C LYS A 33 13.44 -11.30 -20.35
N SER A 34 12.48 -12.00 -19.74
CA SER A 34 11.11 -11.52 -19.60
C SER A 34 11.05 -10.31 -18.67
N LEU A 35 10.15 -9.37 -18.97
CA LEU A 35 9.92 -8.22 -18.10
C LEU A 35 9.50 -8.66 -16.69
N GLY A 36 8.66 -9.72 -16.58
CA GLY A 36 8.22 -10.26 -15.30
C GLY A 36 9.37 -10.71 -14.40
N LEU A 37 10.36 -11.43 -14.94
CA LEU A 37 11.52 -11.86 -14.16
C LEU A 37 12.38 -10.66 -13.71
N LEU A 38 12.52 -9.66 -14.58
CA LEU A 38 13.21 -8.41 -14.23
C LEU A 38 12.46 -7.66 -13.13
N THR A 39 11.13 -7.55 -13.22
CA THR A 39 10.31 -6.91 -12.19
C THR A 39 10.46 -7.62 -10.85
N MET A 40 10.43 -8.95 -10.81
CA MET A 40 10.62 -9.70 -9.57
C MET A 40 11.97 -9.40 -8.92
N LYS A 41 13.07 -9.47 -9.69
CA LYS A 41 14.42 -9.12 -9.19
C LYS A 41 14.51 -7.65 -8.75
N PHE A 42 13.89 -6.74 -9.49
CA PHE A 42 13.88 -5.32 -9.15
C PHE A 42 13.17 -5.07 -7.81
N VAL A 43 12.02 -5.72 -7.59
CA VAL A 43 11.27 -5.61 -6.34
C VAL A 43 12.05 -6.22 -5.18
N SER A 44 12.73 -7.35 -5.35
CA SER A 44 13.60 -7.92 -4.32
C SER A 44 14.70 -6.95 -3.89
N LEU A 45 15.40 -6.33 -4.86
CA LEU A 45 16.43 -5.31 -4.56
C LEU A 45 15.84 -4.08 -3.85
N LEU A 46 14.62 -3.70 -4.19
CA LEU A 46 13.93 -2.57 -3.57
C LEU A 46 13.49 -2.86 -2.13
N GLN A 47 13.14 -4.12 -1.83
CA GLN A 47 12.81 -4.59 -0.47
C GLN A 47 14.05 -4.78 0.40
N GLU A 48 15.17 -5.21 -0.19
CA GLU A 48 16.46 -5.33 0.50
C GLU A 48 17.14 -3.97 0.75
N ALA A 49 16.75 -2.95 -0.02
CA ALA A 49 17.31 -1.61 0.12
C ALA A 49 16.95 -0.97 1.46
N LYS A 50 17.98 -0.56 2.20
CA LYS A 50 17.83 0.16 3.47
C LYS A 50 17.05 1.47 3.22
N ASP A 51 16.12 1.78 4.14
CA ASP A 51 15.24 2.95 4.10
C ASP A 51 14.30 3.01 2.87
N GLY A 52 14.20 1.91 2.11
CA GLY A 52 13.39 1.84 0.89
C GLY A 52 13.94 2.70 -0.25
N VAL A 53 15.22 3.09 -0.23
CA VAL A 53 15.85 3.93 -1.26
C VAL A 53 16.76 3.11 -2.17
N LEU A 54 16.47 3.07 -3.47
CA LEU A 54 17.21 2.27 -4.44
C LEU A 54 17.89 3.14 -5.50
N ASP A 55 19.19 2.90 -5.73
CA ASP A 55 19.93 3.46 -6.86
C ASP A 55 19.69 2.64 -8.13
N LEU A 56 19.13 3.29 -9.14
CA LEU A 56 18.82 2.72 -10.44
C LEU A 56 20.06 2.23 -11.20
N LYS A 57 21.25 2.79 -10.94
CA LYS A 57 22.50 2.29 -11.53
C LYS A 57 22.86 0.93 -10.95
N VAL A 58 22.85 0.81 -9.63
CA VAL A 58 23.13 -0.45 -8.92
C VAL A 58 22.10 -1.51 -9.30
N ALA A 59 20.82 -1.13 -9.37
CA ALA A 59 19.78 -2.03 -9.85
C ALA A 59 20.02 -2.45 -11.31
N ALA A 60 20.37 -1.53 -12.21
CA ALA A 60 20.64 -1.88 -13.61
C ALA A 60 21.78 -2.89 -13.77
N ASP A 61 22.83 -2.76 -12.95
CA ASP A 61 23.97 -3.68 -12.94
C ASP A 61 23.56 -5.06 -12.41
N SER A 62 22.82 -5.11 -11.29
CA SER A 62 22.32 -6.37 -10.68
C SER A 62 21.29 -7.09 -11.54
N LEU A 63 20.44 -6.37 -12.28
CA LEU A 63 19.49 -6.96 -13.21
C LEU A 63 20.14 -7.45 -14.51
N ALA A 64 21.46 -7.30 -14.67
CA ALA A 64 22.25 -7.72 -15.85
C ALA A 64 21.63 -7.25 -17.19
N VAL A 65 20.94 -6.11 -17.15
CA VAL A 65 20.21 -5.60 -18.31
C VAL A 65 21.21 -4.88 -19.22
N LYS A 66 21.66 -5.55 -20.29
CA LYS A 66 22.50 -4.91 -21.32
C LYS A 66 21.86 -3.65 -21.95
N GLN A 67 20.55 -3.43 -21.75
CA GLN A 67 19.78 -2.31 -22.29
C GLN A 67 18.98 -1.59 -21.19
N LYS A 68 19.33 -0.34 -20.89
CA LYS A 68 18.66 0.51 -19.87
C LYS A 68 17.16 0.74 -20.08
N ARG A 69 16.58 0.25 -21.19
CA ARG A 69 15.17 0.43 -21.53
C ARG A 69 14.21 -0.26 -20.55
N ARG A 70 14.56 -1.41 -19.98
CA ARG A 70 13.64 -2.20 -19.13
C ARG A 70 13.41 -1.58 -17.75
N ILE A 71 14.37 -0.81 -17.25
CA ILE A 71 14.21 -0.09 -15.98
C ILE A 71 13.04 0.88 -16.08
N TYR A 72 12.92 1.63 -17.18
CA TYR A 72 11.82 2.57 -17.38
C TYR A 72 10.46 1.89 -17.51
N ASP A 73 10.41 0.70 -18.14
CA ASP A 73 9.15 -0.07 -18.20
C ASP A 73 8.66 -0.38 -16.78
N ILE A 74 9.57 -0.81 -15.90
CA ILE A 74 9.24 -1.16 -14.52
C ILE A 74 8.92 0.09 -13.71
N THR A 75 9.77 1.11 -13.76
CA THR A 75 9.59 2.32 -12.95
C THR A 75 8.34 3.09 -13.34
N ASN A 76 8.02 3.22 -14.63
CA ASN A 76 6.83 3.96 -15.06
C ASN A 76 5.53 3.28 -14.61
N VAL A 77 5.51 1.95 -14.61
CA VAL A 77 4.36 1.19 -14.09
C VAL A 77 4.27 1.36 -12.58
N LEU A 78 5.36 1.14 -11.84
CA LEU A 78 5.35 1.28 -10.38
C LEU A 78 5.05 2.71 -9.91
N GLU A 79 5.51 3.72 -10.65
CA GLU A 79 5.22 5.15 -10.42
C GLU A 79 3.76 5.45 -10.77
N GLY A 80 3.24 4.91 -11.87
CA GLY A 80 1.84 5.04 -12.27
C GLY A 80 0.86 4.40 -11.28
N VAL A 81 1.26 3.32 -10.60
CA VAL A 81 0.51 2.73 -9.48
C VAL A 81 0.72 3.50 -8.16
N GLY A 82 1.78 4.30 -8.06
CA GLY A 82 2.12 5.05 -6.85
C GLY A 82 2.87 4.26 -5.77
N LEU A 83 3.46 3.11 -6.13
CA LEU A 83 4.27 2.28 -5.23
C LEU A 83 5.69 2.80 -5.05
N ILE A 84 6.16 3.63 -5.98
CA ILE A 84 7.46 4.29 -5.91
C ILE A 84 7.32 5.78 -6.19
N GLU A 85 8.28 6.55 -5.68
CA GLU A 85 8.48 7.94 -6.03
C GLU A 85 9.91 8.18 -6.53
N LYS A 86 10.06 9.17 -7.40
CA LYS A 86 11.37 9.59 -7.88
C LYS A 86 11.92 10.69 -6.99
N LYS A 87 13.03 10.41 -6.30
CA LYS A 87 13.78 11.46 -5.59
C LYS A 87 14.66 12.24 -6.56
N ASN A 88 15.53 11.51 -7.27
CA ASN A 88 16.50 12.08 -8.19
C ASN A 88 16.53 11.24 -9.48
N LYS A 89 17.26 11.68 -10.52
CA LYS A 89 17.35 10.97 -11.80
C LYS A 89 17.80 9.50 -11.69
N ASN A 90 18.58 9.16 -10.67
CA ASN A 90 19.08 7.80 -10.43
C ASN A 90 18.55 7.17 -9.13
N ILE A 91 17.72 7.89 -8.35
CA ILE A 91 17.30 7.44 -7.02
C ILE A 91 15.78 7.41 -6.99
N ILE A 92 15.25 6.24 -6.64
CA ILE A 92 13.82 6.05 -6.38
C ILE A 92 13.62 5.63 -4.91
N GLN A 93 12.47 5.98 -4.36
CA GLN A 93 12.06 5.57 -3.03
C GLN A 93 10.78 4.73 -3.11
N TRP A 94 10.76 3.62 -2.39
CA TRP A 94 9.60 2.77 -2.17
C TRP A 94 8.61 3.50 -1.26
N ARG A 95 7.38 3.69 -1.78
CA ARG A 95 6.23 4.21 -1.02
C ARG A 95 5.32 3.11 -0.50
N GLY A 96 5.40 1.91 -1.08
CA GLY A 96 4.72 0.73 -0.54
C GLY A 96 5.13 0.50 0.90
N GLU A 97 4.23 -0.08 1.68
CA GLU A 97 4.36 -0.25 3.13
C GLU A 97 5.77 -0.67 3.55
N ASN A 98 6.56 0.32 3.99
CA ASN A 98 7.90 0.12 4.50
C ASN A 98 7.72 -0.26 5.97
N SER A 99 7.30 -1.50 6.23
CA SER A 99 7.13 -2.03 7.59
C SER A 99 8.42 -2.03 8.41
N GLY A 100 9.56 -1.61 7.85
CA GLY A 100 10.85 -1.56 8.56
C GLY A 100 11.37 -0.16 8.92
N SER A 101 10.77 0.94 8.43
CA SER A 101 11.32 2.29 8.61
C SER A 101 10.22 3.33 8.87
N GLN A 102 9.32 3.06 9.81
CA GLN A 102 8.81 4.17 10.59
C GLN A 102 10.02 4.70 11.38
N THR A 103 10.56 5.85 10.96
CA THR A 103 11.55 6.59 11.75
C THR A 103 11.11 6.58 13.20
N GLN A 104 12.00 6.27 14.15
CA GLN A 104 11.66 6.17 15.57
C GLN A 104 10.80 7.34 16.06
N GLU A 105 11.09 8.53 15.53
CA GLU A 105 10.31 9.76 15.70
C GLU A 105 8.83 9.60 15.33
N VAL A 106 8.50 9.03 14.16
CA VAL A 106 7.11 8.81 13.74
C VAL A 106 6.42 7.80 14.66
N LEU A 107 7.11 6.73 15.08
CA LEU A 107 6.55 5.76 16.01
C LEU A 107 6.27 6.38 17.38
N GLU A 108 7.18 7.23 17.85
CA GLU A 108 7.06 7.95 19.11
C GLU A 108 5.94 8.99 19.07
N HIS A 109 5.83 9.75 17.98
CA HIS A 109 4.69 10.64 17.72
C HIS A 109 3.36 9.89 17.69
N VAL A 110 3.30 8.71 17.05
CA VAL A 110 2.09 7.88 17.04
C VAL A 110 1.72 7.43 18.46
N LYS A 111 2.69 7.09 19.30
CA LYS A 111 2.43 6.73 20.71
C LYS A 111 1.88 7.91 21.49
N VAL A 112 2.47 9.10 21.35
CA VAL A 112 1.99 10.32 22.02
C VAL A 112 0.58 10.67 21.58
N LEU A 113 0.32 10.66 20.26
CA LEU A 113 -1.01 10.96 19.73
C LEU A 113 -2.06 9.96 20.22
N LYS A 114 -1.72 8.67 20.30
CA LYS A 114 -2.62 7.65 20.88
C LYS A 114 -2.92 7.90 22.36
N ALA A 115 -1.93 8.31 23.15
CA ALA A 115 -2.13 8.66 24.55
C ALA A 115 -3.05 9.90 24.68
N GLN A 116 -2.83 10.92 23.85
CA GLN A 116 -3.68 12.12 23.82
C GLN A 116 -5.13 11.80 23.43
N ILE A 117 -5.35 10.92 22.46
CA ILE A 117 -6.71 10.47 22.09
C ILE A 117 -7.37 9.79 23.29
N SER A 118 -6.69 8.86 23.96
CA SER A 118 -7.25 8.16 25.11
C SER A 118 -7.58 9.11 26.27
N GLU A 119 -6.79 10.16 26.47
CA GLU A 119 -7.06 11.17 27.50
C GLU A 119 -8.25 12.06 27.13
N LEU A 120 -8.34 12.49 25.88
CA LEU A 120 -9.49 13.25 25.39
C LEU A 120 -10.79 12.44 25.47
N GLU A 121 -10.76 11.15 25.13
CA GLU A 121 -11.92 10.24 25.27
C GLU A 121 -12.36 10.12 26.75
N ALA A 122 -11.41 10.09 27.69
CA ALA A 122 -11.74 10.06 29.12
C ALA A 122 -12.38 11.38 29.59
N GLN A 123 -11.88 12.52 29.10
CA GLN A 123 -12.46 13.84 29.38
C GLN A 123 -13.86 14.00 28.80
N GLU A 124 -14.08 13.56 27.56
CA GLU A 124 -15.39 13.57 26.92
C GLU A 124 -16.40 12.74 27.71
N LYS A 125 -16.00 11.53 28.14
CA LYS A 125 -16.85 10.68 28.98
C LYS A 125 -17.21 11.32 30.32
N GLU A 126 -16.27 12.03 30.94
CA GLU A 126 -16.55 12.74 32.20
C GLU A 126 -17.54 13.88 31.99
N LEU A 127 -17.40 14.65 30.91
CA LEU A 127 -18.36 15.70 30.55
C LEU A 127 -19.75 15.12 30.28
N ASP A 128 -19.85 13.98 29.61
CA ASP A 128 -21.12 13.28 29.37
C ASP A 128 -21.78 12.79 30.67
N ASN A 129 -20.99 12.31 31.63
CA ASN A 129 -21.50 11.95 32.95
C ASN A 129 -22.05 13.17 33.69
N GLN A 130 -21.31 14.28 33.68
CA GLN A 130 -21.74 15.54 34.31
C GLN A 130 -23.01 16.09 33.68
N LYS A 131 -23.10 16.05 32.35
CA LYS A 131 -24.31 16.45 31.61
C LYS A 131 -25.50 15.61 32.03
N THR A 132 -25.34 14.29 32.03
CA THR A 132 -26.41 13.35 32.42
C THR A 132 -26.86 13.60 33.86
N TRP A 133 -25.91 13.79 34.78
CA TRP A 133 -26.19 14.11 36.18
C TRP A 133 -26.97 15.42 36.34
N LEU A 134 -26.60 16.47 35.60
CA LEU A 134 -27.33 17.74 35.63
C LEU A 134 -28.75 17.58 35.06
N GLU A 135 -28.91 16.86 33.96
CA GLU A 135 -30.22 16.59 33.35
C GLU A 135 -31.14 15.83 34.31
N GLU A 136 -30.62 14.85 35.05
CA GLU A 136 -31.36 14.11 36.08
C GLU A 136 -31.75 15.00 37.27
N ASN A 137 -30.84 15.84 37.76
CA ASN A 137 -31.15 16.79 38.82
C ASN A 137 -32.23 17.78 38.40
N ILE A 138 -32.17 18.32 37.18
CA ILE A 138 -33.20 19.21 36.65
C ILE A 138 -34.55 18.49 36.59
N LYS A 139 -34.59 17.23 36.16
CA LYS A 139 -35.81 16.42 36.17
C LYS A 139 -36.37 16.25 37.58
N HIS A 140 -35.52 15.91 38.56
CA HIS A 140 -35.94 15.75 39.95
C HIS A 140 -36.45 17.05 40.57
N LEU A 141 -35.77 18.17 40.33
CA LEU A 141 -36.20 19.49 40.80
C LEU A 141 -37.54 19.92 40.19
N ASN A 142 -37.78 19.60 38.92
CA ASN A 142 -39.07 19.85 38.25
C ASN A 142 -40.21 19.00 38.80
N TYR A 143 -39.93 17.87 39.44
CA TYR A 143 -40.93 16.97 40.05
C TYR A 143 -41.38 17.40 41.47
N HIS A 144 -40.93 18.55 41.97
CA HIS A 144 -41.40 19.05 43.26
C HIS A 144 -42.93 19.30 43.21
N PRO A 145 -43.69 18.96 44.27
CA PRO A 145 -45.16 19.08 44.24
C PRO A 145 -45.64 20.49 43.93
N ILE A 146 -44.83 21.53 44.18
CA ILE A 146 -45.20 22.93 43.90
C ILE A 146 -45.24 23.21 42.38
N THR A 147 -44.27 22.70 41.60
CA THR A 147 -44.20 22.88 40.14
C THR A 147 -45.24 22.03 39.40
N SER A 148 -45.58 20.85 39.93
CA SER A 148 -46.63 19.98 39.37
C SER A 148 -48.05 20.43 39.75
N THR A 149 -48.26 20.94 40.97
CA THR A 149 -49.59 21.35 41.47
C THR A 149 -50.01 22.73 40.96
N TYR A 150 -49.07 23.65 40.73
CA TYR A 150 -49.36 25.00 40.25
C TYR A 150 -48.51 25.44 39.05
N PRO A 151 -48.65 24.78 37.88
CA PRO A 151 -47.86 25.11 36.69
C PRO A 151 -48.06 26.56 36.23
N PHE A 152 -49.29 27.08 36.36
CA PHE A 152 -49.63 28.47 35.99
C PHE A 152 -48.98 29.50 36.93
N LEU A 153 -48.91 29.23 38.24
CA LEU A 153 -48.29 30.13 39.21
C LEU A 153 -46.76 30.17 39.00
N CYS A 154 -46.12 29.02 38.75
CA CYS A 154 -44.71 28.97 38.39
C CYS A 154 -44.42 29.71 37.07
N TYR A 155 -45.31 29.61 36.08
CA TYR A 155 -45.18 30.37 34.83
C TYR A 155 -45.27 31.88 35.06
N LEU A 156 -46.20 32.34 35.89
CA LEU A 156 -46.36 33.76 36.21
C LEU A 156 -45.17 34.33 36.99
N ILE A 157 -44.64 33.59 37.97
CA ILE A 157 -43.46 33.98 38.74
C ILE A 157 -42.21 34.05 37.84
N SER A 158 -42.02 33.08 36.94
CA SER A 158 -40.86 33.03 36.04
C SER A 158 -40.88 34.15 34.98
N ASN A 159 -42.06 34.62 34.59
CA ASN A 159 -42.23 35.73 33.64
C ASN A 159 -42.40 37.10 34.33
N GLY A 160 -42.18 37.20 35.65
CA GLY A 160 -42.24 38.46 36.38
C GLY A 160 -43.61 39.15 36.39
N ASN A 161 -44.70 38.38 36.27
CA ASN A 161 -46.07 38.88 36.26
C ASN A 161 -46.72 38.89 37.66
N VAL A 162 -45.91 38.95 38.72
CA VAL A 162 -46.35 39.04 40.13
C VAL A 162 -45.82 40.32 40.74
#